data_AF-A0A925PD02-F1
#
_entry.id   AF-A0A925PD02-F1
#
_cell.length_a   1.000
_cell.length_b   1.000
_cell.length_c   1.000
_cell.angle_alpha   90.00
_cell.angle_beta   90.00
_cell.angle_gamma   90.00
#
_symmetry.space_group_name_H-M   'P 1'
#
loop_
_entity.id
_entity.type
_entity.pdbx_description
1 polymer ?
#
loop_
_entity_poly.entity_id
_entity_poly.type
_entity_poly.pdbx_seq_one_letter_code
_entity_poly.pdbx_strand_id
1 'polypeptide(L)'
;MDTEAPNHPQHGGNIFIIFITSLSAAIVVAGGFGIVLQAGILAAAARLGLGSTFLWVGSAVNAALTLWLALWTFARSWHVERRLKAGLEVDEPKLSILANFRGS
;
A
#
# COMPACT_ATOMS: atom_id res chain seq x y z
N MET A 1 35.92 25.62 -4.25
CA MET A 1 34.82 25.26 -3.33
C MET A 1 33.73 24.71 -4.22
N ASP A 2 33.92 23.45 -4.58
CA ASP A 2 33.14 22.77 -5.59
C ASP A 2 31.85 22.30 -4.93
N THR A 3 30.76 23.01 -5.22
CA THR A 3 29.42 22.57 -4.84
C THR A 3 29.05 21.40 -5.75
N GLU A 4 29.42 20.19 -5.33
CA GLU A 4 28.89 18.96 -5.89
C GLU A 4 27.36 19.03 -5.77
N ALA A 5 26.69 19.24 -6.91
CA ALA A 5 25.24 19.12 -6.98
C ALA A 5 24.87 17.71 -6.51
N PRO A 6 23.87 17.54 -5.63
CA PRO A 6 23.47 16.21 -5.19
C PRO A 6 23.06 15.43 -6.44
N ASN A 7 23.83 14.40 -6.74
CA ASN A 7 23.59 13.48 -7.85
C ASN A 7 22.39 12.64 -7.42
N HIS A 8 21.18 13.21 -7.51
CA HIS A 8 19.96 12.47 -7.26
C HIS A 8 19.94 11.32 -8.26
N PRO A 9 19.91 10.05 -7.82
CA PRO A 9 19.72 8.95 -8.74
C PRO A 9 18.39 9.20 -9.43
N GLN A 10 18.44 9.60 -10.71
CA GLN A 10 17.26 9.69 -11.55
C GLN A 10 16.58 8.34 -11.47
N HIS A 11 15.43 8.29 -10.80
CA HIS A 11 14.58 7.11 -10.74
C HIS A 11 13.90 6.96 -12.11
N GLY A 12 14.70 6.75 -13.15
CA GLY A 12 14.33 6.60 -14.55
C GLY A 12 13.85 5.17 -14.83
N GLY A 13 12.93 4.67 -14.01
CA GLY A 13 12.27 3.40 -14.28
C GLY A 13 11.29 3.53 -15.44
N ASN A 14 11.35 2.59 -16.39
CA ASN A 14 10.30 2.43 -17.40
C ASN A 14 8.93 2.32 -16.70
N ILE A 15 7.87 2.92 -17.26
CA ILE A 15 6.51 2.92 -16.67
C ILE A 15 6.03 1.49 -16.36
N PHE A 16 6.53 0.52 -17.12
CA PHE A 16 6.27 -0.90 -16.93
C PHE A 16 6.90 -1.47 -15.66
N ILE A 17 8.10 -1.02 -15.29
CA ILE A 17 8.77 -1.45 -14.05
C ILE A 17 8.01 -0.92 -12.83
N ILE A 18 7.63 0.36 -12.86
CA ILE A 18 6.77 1.02 -11.86
C ILE A 18 5.45 0.25 -11.67
N PHE A 19 4.83 -0.17 -12.78
CA PHE A 19 3.63 -0.98 -12.71
C PHE A 19 3.87 -2.32 -12.00
N ILE A 20 4.94 -3.03 -12.38
CA ILE A 20 5.28 -4.34 -11.80
C ILE A 20 5.62 -4.21 -10.31
N THR A 21 6.46 -3.25 -9.91
CA THR A 21 6.84 -3.05 -8.51
C THR A 21 5.64 -2.68 -7.65
N SER A 22 4.78 -1.79 -8.14
CA SER A 22 3.52 -1.43 -7.49
C SER A 22 2.55 -2.60 -7.38
N LEU A 23 2.43 -3.42 -8.42
CA LEU A 23 1.58 -4.62 -8.44
C LEU A 23 2.09 -5.70 -7.49
N SER A 24 3.40 -5.97 -7.48
CA SER A 24 4.02 -6.93 -6.57
C SER A 24 3.80 -6.53 -5.11
N ALA A 25 3.99 -5.24 -4.78
CA ALA A 25 3.71 -4.74 -3.44
C ALA A 25 2.24 -4.95 -3.04
N ALA A 26 1.29 -4.67 -3.95
CA ALA A 26 -0.12 -4.89 -3.71
C ALA A 26 -0.47 -6.37 -3.48
N ILE A 27 0.07 -7.29 -4.29
CA ILE A 27 -0.18 -8.73 -4.15
C ILE A 27 0.38 -9.26 -2.83
N VAL A 28 1.59 -8.86 -2.44
CA VAL A 28 2.22 -9.34 -1.20
C VAL A 28 1.42 -8.87 0.03
N VAL A 29 1.06 -7.58 0.07
CA VAL A 29 0.32 -7.01 1.21
C VAL A 29 -1.11 -7.57 1.27
N ALA A 30 -1.84 -7.53 0.17
CA ALA A 30 -3.23 -8.00 0.14
C ALA A 30 -3.31 -9.53 0.29
N GLY A 31 -2.46 -10.27 -0.40
CA GLY A 31 -2.43 -11.73 -0.34
C GLY A 31 -2.11 -12.24 1.06
N GLY A 32 -1.08 -11.70 1.71
CA GLY A 32 -0.74 -12.05 3.08
C GLY A 32 -1.89 -11.78 4.06
N PHE A 33 -2.48 -10.59 3.98
CA PHE A 33 -3.62 -10.21 4.82
C PHE A 33 -4.84 -11.10 4.61
N GLY A 34 -5.22 -11.33 3.35
CA GLY A 34 -6.39 -12.12 2.98
C GLY A 34 -6.30 -13.58 3.42
N ILE A 35 -5.12 -14.20 3.31
CA ILE A 35 -4.88 -15.58 3.75
C ILE A 35 -5.02 -15.70 5.27
N VAL A 36 -4.40 -14.79 6.03
CA VAL A 36 -4.45 -14.81 7.50
C VAL A 36 -5.89 -14.63 8.02
N LEU A 37 -6.63 -13.65 7.47
CA LEU A 37 -8.02 -13.45 7.85
C LEU A 37 -8.91 -14.64 7.46
N GLN A 38 -8.72 -15.21 6.27
CA GLN A 38 -9.50 -16.37 5.84
C GLN A 38 -9.27 -17.58 6.77
N ALA A 39 -8.02 -17.83 7.15
CA ALA A 39 -7.67 -18.87 8.12
C ALA A 39 -8.36 -18.59 9.47
N GLY A 40 -8.38 -17.33 9.92
CA GLY A 40 -9.10 -16.92 11.13
C GLY A 40 -10.60 -17.17 11.06
N ILE A 41 -11.25 -16.85 9.93
CA ILE A 41 -12.69 -17.10 9.71
C ILE A 41 -13.00 -18.59 9.77
N LEU A 42 -12.21 -19.42 9.09
CA LEU A 42 -12.37 -20.87 9.10
C LEU A 42 -12.16 -21.45 10.50
N ALA A 43 -11.13 -20.99 11.21
CA ALA A 43 -10.86 -21.41 12.59
C ALA A 43 -11.99 -20.99 13.54
N ALA A 44 -12.50 -19.76 13.43
CA ALA A 44 -13.61 -19.27 14.23
C ALA A 44 -14.89 -20.07 13.97
N ALA A 45 -15.20 -20.36 12.70
CA ALA A 45 -16.35 -21.15 12.32
C ALA A 45 -16.28 -22.57 12.88
N ALA A 46 -15.11 -23.22 12.78
CA ALA A 46 -14.89 -24.55 13.35
C ALA A 46 -14.95 -24.55 14.89
N ARG A 47 -14.38 -23.55 15.54
CA ARG A 47 -14.31 -23.47 17.02
C ARG A 47 -15.66 -23.20 17.66
N LEU A 48 -16.50 -22.37 17.03
CA LEU A 48 -17.79 -21.93 17.55
C LEU A 48 -18.98 -22.70 16.95
N GLY A 49 -18.74 -23.63 16.02
CA GLY A 49 -19.79 -24.39 15.35
C GLY A 49 -20.68 -23.50 14.47
N LEU A 50 -20.12 -22.45 13.86
CA LEU A 50 -20.89 -21.51 13.04
C LEU A 50 -21.26 -22.15 11.70
N GLY A 51 -22.50 -21.89 11.26
CA GLY A 51 -23.03 -22.43 10.02
C GLY A 51 -22.44 -21.81 8.75
N SER A 52 -22.87 -22.35 7.60
CA SER A 52 -22.38 -21.95 6.27
C SER A 52 -22.57 -20.46 5.96
N THR A 53 -23.62 -19.82 6.49
CA THR A 53 -23.85 -18.38 6.32
C THR A 53 -22.70 -17.54 6.85
N PHE A 54 -22.13 -17.89 8.01
CA PHE A 54 -21.00 -17.18 8.57
C PHE A 54 -19.75 -17.33 7.69
N LEU A 55 -19.50 -18.53 7.17
CA LEU A 55 -18.39 -18.77 6.25
C LEU A 55 -18.53 -17.93 4.98
N TRP A 56 -19.71 -17.90 4.37
CA TRP A 56 -19.96 -17.13 3.15
C TRP A 56 -19.83 -15.63 3.40
N VAL A 57 -20.49 -15.10 4.42
CA VAL A 57 -20.44 -13.65 4.74
C VAL A 57 -19.04 -13.24 5.16
N GLY A 58 -18.39 -14.00 6.05
CA GLY A 58 -17.03 -13.73 6.50
C GLY A 58 -16.03 -13.75 5.34
N SER A 59 -16.12 -14.75 4.46
CA SER A 59 -15.24 -14.83 3.28
C SER A 59 -15.51 -13.70 2.28
N ALA A 60 -16.77 -13.30 2.08
CA ALA A 60 -17.12 -12.20 1.20
C ALA A 60 -16.59 -10.86 1.73
N VAL A 61 -16.73 -10.60 3.03
CA VAL A 61 -16.16 -9.41 3.68
C VAL A 61 -14.64 -9.43 3.58
N ASN A 62 -14.00 -10.57 3.86
CA ASN A 62 -12.56 -10.71 3.72
C ASN A 62 -12.07 -10.44 2.28
N ALA A 63 -12.77 -10.98 1.28
CA ALA A 63 -12.45 -10.75 -0.13
C ALA A 63 -12.58 -9.27 -0.50
N ALA A 64 -13.64 -8.59 -0.04
CA ALA A 64 -13.84 -7.16 -0.27
C ALA A 64 -12.73 -6.31 0.37
N LEU A 65 -12.34 -6.61 1.62
CA LEU A 65 -11.25 -5.92 2.31
C LEU A 65 -9.90 -6.18 1.65
N THR A 66 -9.66 -7.40 1.20
CA THR A 66 -8.43 -7.79 0.50
C THR A 66 -8.31 -7.07 -0.84
N LEU A 67 -9.40 -7.02 -1.63
CA LEU A 67 -9.46 -6.26 -2.88
C LEU A 67 -9.25 -4.75 -2.65
N TRP A 68 -9.89 -4.20 -1.63
CA TRP A 68 -9.71 -2.81 -1.24
C TRP A 68 -8.24 -2.50 -0.91
N LEU A 69 -7.61 -3.35 -0.07
CA LEU A 69 -6.19 -3.20 0.28
C LEU A 69 -5.27 -3.34 -0.92
N ALA A 70 -5.55 -4.28 -1.82
CA ALA A 70 -4.79 -4.43 -3.06
C ALA A 70 -4.86 -3.16 -3.91
N LEU A 71 -6.07 -2.64 -4.13
CA LEU A 71 -6.29 -1.44 -4.92
C LEU A 71 -5.64 -0.21 -4.28
N TRP A 72 -5.78 -0.05 -2.96
CA TRP A 72 -5.18 1.05 -2.20
C TRP A 72 -3.65 1.00 -2.27
N THR A 73 -3.05 -0.16 -2.00
CA THR A 73 -1.60 -0.35 -2.04
C THR A 73 -1.05 -0.10 -3.43
N PHE A 74 -1.73 -0.61 -4.45
CA PHE A 74 -1.37 -0.37 -5.85
C PHE A 74 -1.43 1.12 -6.20
N ALA A 75 -2.56 1.79 -5.91
CA ALA A 75 -2.75 3.21 -6.21
C ALA A 75 -1.73 4.09 -5.48
N ARG A 76 -1.43 3.78 -4.21
CA ARG A 76 -0.43 4.49 -3.41
C ARG A 76 0.97 4.31 -3.97
N SER A 77 1.38 3.08 -4.24
CA SER A 77 2.72 2.80 -4.80
C SER A 77 2.89 3.46 -6.17
N TRP A 78 1.88 3.38 -7.01
CA TRP A 78 1.85 4.03 -8.32
C TRP A 78 1.95 5.55 -8.23
N HIS A 79 1.25 6.17 -7.27
CA HIS A 79 1.32 7.61 -7.03
C HIS A 79 2.73 8.04 -6.60
N VAL A 80 3.33 7.32 -5.64
CA VAL A 80 4.68 7.59 -5.12
C VAL A 80 5.71 7.47 -6.23
N GLU A 81 5.70 6.38 -7.00
CA GLU A 81 6.67 6.16 -8.07
C GLU A 81 6.51 7.16 -9.22
N ARG A 82 5.29 7.61 -9.52
CA ARG A 82 5.07 8.72 -10.47
C ARG A 82 5.67 10.05 -9.99
N ARG A 83 5.57 10.36 -8.69
CA ARG A 83 6.19 11.57 -8.13
C ARG A 83 7.71 11.49 -8.13
N LEU A 84 8.27 10.34 -7.75
CA LEU A 84 9.71 10.07 -7.81
C LEU A 84 10.24 10.24 -9.25
N LYS A 85 9.51 9.75 -10.24
CA LYS A 85 9.87 9.92 -11.67
C LYS A 85 9.85 11.38 -12.12
N ALA A 86 8.97 12.21 -11.55
CA ALA A 86 8.91 13.64 -11.84
C ALA A 86 10.04 14.45 -11.17
N GLY A 87 10.94 13.80 -10.43
CA GLY A 87 12.00 14.47 -9.67
C GLY A 87 11.47 15.29 -8.49
N LEU A 88 10.21 15.09 -8.11
CA LEU A 88 9.62 15.70 -6.92
C LEU A 88 9.95 14.80 -5.73
N GLU A 89 10.54 15.38 -4.69
CA GLU A 89 10.65 14.68 -3.41
C GLU A 89 9.24 14.29 -2.95
N VAL A 90 9.07 13.01 -2.61
CA VAL A 90 7.81 12.46 -2.11
C VAL A 90 7.57 13.12 -0.77
N ASP A 91 6.73 14.16 -0.76
CA ASP A 91 6.32 14.98 0.38
C ASP A 91 7.21 14.77 1.61
N GLU A 92 8.22 15.64 1.81
CA GLU A 92 8.93 15.71 3.09
C GLU A 92 7.88 15.56 4.19
N PRO A 93 7.98 14.55 5.08
CA PRO A 93 7.01 14.42 6.14
C PRO A 93 7.14 15.73 6.92
N LYS A 94 6.14 16.61 6.81
CA LYS A 94 6.06 17.84 7.60
C LYS A 94 5.82 17.42 9.06
N LEU A 95 6.84 16.88 9.69
CA LEU A 95 6.96 16.63 11.12
C LEU A 95 7.21 17.94 11.88
N SER A 96 7.22 19.08 11.18
CA SER A 96 7.36 20.37 11.79
C SER A 96 6.00 20.94 12.13
N ILE A 97 5.55 20.71 13.37
CA ILE A 97 4.45 21.45 14.02
C ILE A 97 4.67 22.98 13.87
N LEU A 98 5.92 23.43 13.72
CA LEU A 98 6.32 24.83 13.54
C LEU A 98 6.06 25.39 12.13
N ALA A 99 5.83 24.57 11.11
CA ALA A 99 5.49 25.07 9.77
C ALA A 99 4.10 25.71 9.70
N ASN A 100 3.18 25.35 10.61
CA ASN A 100 1.83 25.91 10.67
C ASN A 100 1.74 27.21 11.49
N PHE A 101 2.82 27.59 12.21
CA PHE A 101 2.89 28.81 13.03
C PHE A 101 3.68 29.95 12.36
N ARG A 102 4.36 29.69 11.23
CA ARG A 102 5.15 30.71 10.50
C ARG A 102 4.31 31.45 9.46
N GLY A 103 3.11 31.86 9.85
CA GLY A 103 2.14 32.49 8.96
C GLY A 103 1.00 33.23 9.67
N SER A 104 1.21 33.69 10.92
CA SER A 104 0.33 34.65 11.58
C SER A 104 1.11 35.85 12.09
#